data_AF-A0A9X0DCQ7-F1
#
_entry.id   AF-A0A9X0DCQ7-F1
#
_cell.length_a   1.000
_cell.length_b   1.000
_cell.length_c   1.000
_cell.angle_alpha   90.00
_cell.angle_beta   90.00
_cell.angle_gamma   90.00
#
_symmetry.space_group_name_H-M   'P 1'
#
loop_
_entity.id
_entity.type
_entity.pdbx_description
1 polymer ?
#
loop_
_entity_poly.entity_id
_entity_poly.type
_entity_poly.pdbx_seq_one_letter_code
_entity_poly.pdbx_strand_id
1 'polypeptide(L)'
;MPGKKDGTVGYLVDEGKIFGPFESVKEYEDAMAYRGDLIGCTVKFDKTEDGKVPIVFTLNGKQITQDKILIQYNKSLYPFIGMGHTGIRVLAKMCSSPNEDLHLIGKVKATTDRMADTMALNLDQVNAVVTRMKGELNNTWKDLKTLVDDVLKDLRHSKQLIEDPSQLESDSGLEDIKPSVAGTQRPKLHSSNNHRLDPPSGYEDIRKEEIRYLCEKDGSGLTDQQPPVTLLKRTQEKLEDLAKTADTGFSSVFVSLEAVEMEAKERMQYQTENEEKIKREFGNLQEAIKRLLNKAHRGQSGREVKMSDLTKAILVRRK
;
A
#
# COMPACT_ATOMS: atom_id res chain seq x y z
N MET A 1 24.36 -44.99 26.74
CA MET A 1 24.27 -43.53 26.93
C MET A 1 25.15 -42.83 25.92
N PRO A 2 24.72 -41.70 25.34
CA PRO A 2 25.54 -40.90 24.44
C PRO A 2 26.92 -40.62 25.05
N GLY A 3 27.96 -40.65 24.22
CA GLY A 3 29.35 -40.49 24.62
C GLY A 3 30.08 -41.78 25.04
N LYS A 4 29.35 -42.87 25.33
CA LYS A 4 29.96 -44.19 25.62
C LYS A 4 30.16 -45.07 24.38
N LYS A 5 29.85 -44.57 23.18
CA LYS A 5 30.00 -45.28 21.90
C LYS A 5 30.68 -44.38 20.88
N ASP A 6 31.43 -45.00 19.98
CA ASP A 6 32.08 -44.31 18.86
C ASP A 6 31.07 -43.48 18.05
N GLY A 7 31.50 -42.29 17.64
CA GLY A 7 30.66 -41.36 16.88
C GLY A 7 29.56 -40.69 17.71
N THR A 8 29.65 -40.73 19.05
CA THR A 8 28.73 -40.00 19.93
C THR A 8 29.48 -39.11 20.91
N VAL A 9 28.82 -38.04 21.35
CA VAL A 9 29.24 -37.21 22.47
C VAL A 9 28.08 -37.14 23.45
N GLY A 10 28.37 -37.06 24.75
CA GLY A 10 27.32 -36.96 25.75
C GLY A 10 27.78 -36.31 27.04
N TYR A 11 26.85 -35.67 27.72
CA TYR A 11 27.02 -35.08 29.03
C TYR A 11 26.14 -35.85 30.02
N LEU A 12 26.78 -36.50 31.00
CA LEU A 12 26.12 -37.19 32.12
C LEU A 12 25.98 -36.20 33.26
N VAL A 13 24.75 -35.78 33.49
CA VAL A 13 24.38 -34.65 34.34
C VAL A 13 24.48 -34.97 35.84
N ASP A 14 24.32 -36.24 36.20
CA ASP A 14 24.39 -36.76 37.57
C ASP A 14 25.83 -36.90 38.07
N GLU A 15 26.76 -37.16 37.14
CA GLU A 15 28.18 -37.30 37.45
C GLU A 15 29.01 -36.06 37.08
N GLY A 16 28.42 -35.06 36.42
CA GLY A 16 29.14 -33.89 35.91
C GLY A 16 30.24 -34.22 34.89
N LYS A 17 30.01 -35.25 34.09
CA LYS A 17 31.01 -35.82 33.17
C LYS A 17 30.62 -35.67 31.72
N ILE A 18 31.60 -35.29 30.89
CA ILE A 18 31.42 -35.22 29.45
C ILE A 18 32.30 -36.27 28.76
N PHE A 19 31.69 -36.97 27.82
CA PHE A 19 32.25 -38.09 27.09
C PHE A 19 32.34 -37.73 25.61
N GLY A 20 33.53 -37.84 25.03
CA GLY A 20 33.80 -37.56 23.62
C GLY A 20 34.20 -38.82 22.82
N PRO A 21 34.26 -38.71 21.48
CA PRO A 21 34.46 -39.84 20.58
C PRO A 21 35.88 -40.46 20.56
N PHE A 22 36.88 -39.87 21.22
CA PHE A 22 38.30 -40.30 21.13
C PHE A 22 39.02 -40.45 22.51
N GLU A 23 38.29 -40.76 23.59
CA GLU A 23 38.74 -40.83 25.01
C GLU A 23 39.22 -39.47 25.60
N SER A 24 39.17 -39.13 26.89
CA SER A 24 38.84 -39.75 28.18
C SER A 24 37.63 -39.04 28.85
N VAL A 25 37.06 -39.66 29.88
CA VAL A 25 36.04 -39.02 30.74
C VAL A 25 36.66 -37.77 31.38
N LYS A 26 36.11 -36.60 31.08
CA LYS A 26 36.48 -35.36 31.78
C LYS A 26 35.38 -35.00 32.77
N GLU A 27 35.75 -35.03 34.04
CA GLU A 27 34.95 -34.51 35.14
C GLU A 27 35.24 -33.02 35.30
N TYR A 28 34.19 -32.22 35.40
CA TYR A 28 34.30 -30.77 35.58
C TYR A 28 33.67 -30.40 36.91
N GLU A 29 34.37 -29.60 37.71
CA GLU A 29 33.82 -29.05 38.96
C GLU A 29 32.55 -28.24 38.66
N ASP A 30 31.55 -28.36 39.54
CA ASP A 30 30.24 -27.70 39.44
C ASP A 30 29.47 -27.99 38.13
N ALA A 31 29.71 -29.14 37.51
CA ALA A 31 29.02 -29.58 36.31
C ALA A 31 27.92 -30.60 36.59
N MET A 32 27.45 -30.80 37.82
CA MET A 32 26.25 -31.61 38.07
C MET A 32 25.00 -30.76 37.86
N ALA A 33 23.95 -31.34 37.25
CA ALA A 33 22.67 -30.65 37.06
C ALA A 33 21.56 -31.25 37.93
N TYR A 34 20.72 -30.37 38.47
CA TYR A 34 19.61 -30.67 39.35
C TYR A 34 18.29 -30.20 38.75
N ARG A 35 17.20 -30.49 39.45
CA ARG A 35 15.86 -30.04 39.04
C ARG A 35 15.82 -28.52 38.92
N GLY A 36 15.47 -28.04 37.73
CA GLY A 36 15.37 -26.61 37.41
C GLY A 36 16.53 -26.08 36.57
N ASP A 37 17.62 -26.85 36.44
CA ASP A 37 18.76 -26.43 35.63
C ASP A 37 18.49 -26.53 34.13
N LEU A 38 19.08 -25.58 33.40
CA LEU A 38 19.05 -25.51 31.95
C LEU A 38 20.35 -26.09 31.38
N ILE A 39 20.23 -27.10 30.53
CA ILE A 39 21.37 -27.71 29.84
C ILE A 39 21.33 -27.32 28.35
N GLY A 40 22.41 -26.73 27.86
CA GLY A 40 22.60 -26.44 26.45
C GLY A 40 23.58 -27.42 25.79
N CYS A 41 23.29 -27.82 24.56
CA CYS A 41 24.20 -28.55 23.69
C CYS A 41 24.19 -27.88 22.32
N THR A 42 25.29 -27.20 21.98
CA THR A 42 25.41 -26.43 20.75
C THR A 42 26.41 -27.08 19.81
N VAL A 43 25.99 -27.35 18.58
CA VAL A 43 26.88 -27.79 17.49
C VAL A 43 27.22 -26.58 16.63
N LYS A 44 28.51 -26.29 16.46
CA LYS A 44 29.01 -25.14 15.71
C LYS A 44 29.40 -25.56 14.29
N PHE A 45 28.40 -25.78 13.43
CA PHE A 45 28.60 -26.24 12.04
C PHE A 45 29.42 -25.25 11.19
N ASP A 46 29.48 -23.98 11.58
CA ASP A 46 30.26 -22.91 10.96
C ASP A 46 31.78 -23.02 11.21
N LYS A 47 32.21 -23.87 12.14
CA LYS A 47 33.61 -24.00 12.58
C LYS A 47 34.13 -25.41 12.36
N THR A 48 34.08 -25.90 11.14
CA THR A 48 34.64 -27.22 10.79
C THR A 48 36.17 -27.20 10.83
N GLU A 49 36.75 -28.14 11.58
CA GLU A 49 38.20 -28.38 11.66
C GLU A 49 38.43 -29.84 11.22
N ASP A 50 39.07 -30.05 10.07
CA ASP A 50 39.40 -31.38 9.51
C ASP A 50 38.20 -32.36 9.44
N GLY A 51 37.04 -31.86 8.96
CA GLY A 51 35.82 -32.66 8.85
C GLY A 51 35.15 -32.99 10.19
N LYS A 52 35.57 -32.33 11.28
CA LYS A 52 34.95 -32.39 12.60
C LYS A 52 34.29 -31.06 12.94
N VAL A 53 33.23 -31.10 13.73
CA VAL A 53 32.52 -29.91 14.23
C VAL A 53 32.64 -29.83 15.75
N PRO A 54 32.80 -28.61 16.32
CA PRO A 54 32.83 -28.42 17.76
C PRO A 54 31.44 -28.52 18.37
N ILE A 55 31.38 -29.22 19.50
CA ILE A 55 30.24 -29.32 20.39
C ILE A 55 30.57 -28.63 21.70
N VAL A 56 29.63 -27.81 22.17
CA VAL A 56 29.76 -27.03 23.40
C VAL A 56 28.58 -27.34 24.30
N PHE A 57 28.87 -27.75 25.53
CA PHE A 57 27.86 -27.91 26.58
C PHE A 57 27.84 -26.71 27.51
N THR A 58 26.64 -26.30 27.90
CA THR A 58 26.41 -25.25 28.90
C THR A 58 25.49 -25.75 30.01
N LEU A 59 25.72 -25.24 31.22
CA LEU A 59 24.84 -25.39 32.38
C LEU A 59 24.43 -23.99 32.84
N ASN A 60 23.14 -23.71 32.85
CA ASN A 60 22.57 -22.39 33.20
C ASN A 60 23.21 -21.24 32.41
N GLY A 61 23.49 -21.48 31.12
CA GLY A 61 24.12 -20.52 30.22
C GLY A 61 25.65 -20.40 30.34
N LYS A 62 26.27 -20.97 31.37
CA LYS A 62 27.72 -21.01 31.54
C LYS A 62 28.30 -22.22 30.81
N GLN A 63 29.34 -22.01 30.00
CA GLN A 63 30.03 -23.11 29.34
C GLN A 63 30.74 -24.01 30.35
N ILE A 64 30.53 -25.33 30.22
CA ILE A 64 31.08 -26.34 31.13
C ILE A 64 32.54 -26.64 30.78
N THR A 65 32.84 -26.80 29.49
CA THR A 65 34.18 -27.20 29.04
C THR A 65 35.06 -26.02 28.67
N GLN A 66 36.34 -26.04 29.04
CA GLN A 66 37.33 -25.12 28.50
C GLN A 66 37.83 -25.58 27.12
N ASP A 67 37.92 -26.90 26.92
CA ASP A 67 38.35 -27.51 25.67
C ASP A 67 37.22 -27.65 24.64
N LYS A 68 37.59 -27.63 23.36
CA LYS A 68 36.68 -27.95 22.25
C LYS A 68 36.47 -29.46 22.16
N ILE A 69 35.22 -29.91 22.24
CA ILE A 69 34.88 -31.30 21.94
C ILE A 69 34.57 -31.41 20.46
N LEU A 70 35.38 -32.16 19.72
CA LEU A 70 35.22 -32.31 18.27
C LEU A 70 34.56 -33.65 17.95
N ILE A 71 33.51 -33.63 17.12
CA ILE A 71 32.87 -34.83 16.58
C ILE A 71 32.96 -34.85 15.06
N GLN A 72 33.13 -36.04 14.48
CA GLN A 72 33.16 -36.17 13.03
C GLN A 72 31.77 -35.86 12.44
N TYR A 73 31.74 -34.95 11.46
CA TYR A 73 30.49 -34.46 10.84
C TYR A 73 30.18 -35.13 9.49
N ASN A 74 30.93 -36.17 9.12
CA ASN A 74 30.68 -36.91 7.88
C ASN A 74 29.35 -37.70 7.87
N LYS A 75 28.57 -37.62 8.96
CA LYS A 75 27.24 -38.22 9.13
C LYS A 75 26.32 -37.23 9.85
N SER A 76 25.01 -37.39 9.65
CA SER A 76 23.99 -36.61 10.37
C SER A 76 24.13 -36.80 11.88
N LEU A 77 24.21 -35.68 12.62
CA LEU A 77 24.17 -35.67 14.07
C LEU A 77 22.73 -35.51 14.54
N TYR A 78 22.33 -36.30 15.52
CA TYR A 78 20.98 -36.26 16.08
C TYR A 78 21.05 -35.88 17.56
N PRO A 79 20.21 -34.93 18.03
CA PRO A 79 20.06 -34.69 19.45
C PRO A 79 19.49 -35.96 20.10
N PHE A 80 20.04 -36.34 21.25
CA PHE A 80 19.60 -37.52 21.99
C PHE A 80 19.60 -37.23 23.48
N ILE A 81 18.52 -37.61 24.17
CA ILE A 81 18.43 -37.54 25.63
C ILE A 81 18.19 -38.96 26.17
N GLY A 82 19.11 -39.42 27.03
CA GLY A 82 18.96 -40.67 27.76
C GLY A 82 18.47 -40.41 29.18
N MET A 83 17.45 -41.12 29.64
CA MET A 83 16.95 -41.06 31.02
C MET A 83 17.16 -42.41 31.68
N GLY A 84 17.87 -42.45 32.81
CA GLY A 84 18.28 -43.69 33.48
C GLY A 84 17.38 -44.13 34.64
N HIS A 85 16.56 -43.23 35.19
CA HIS A 85 15.75 -43.50 36.38
C HIS A 85 14.28 -43.11 36.18
N THR A 86 13.40 -43.81 36.90
CA THR A 86 11.96 -43.54 36.89
C THR A 86 11.67 -42.18 37.56
N GLY A 87 10.75 -41.40 36.98
CA GLY A 87 10.33 -40.10 37.51
C GLY A 87 11.12 -38.89 36.98
N ILE A 88 12.17 -39.11 36.20
CA ILE A 88 12.89 -38.04 35.49
C ILE A 88 11.98 -37.45 34.40
N ARG A 89 11.92 -36.11 34.34
CA ARG A 89 11.22 -35.34 33.32
C ARG A 89 12.13 -34.23 32.82
N VAL A 90 12.14 -34.03 31.51
CA VAL A 90 12.94 -32.99 30.83
C VAL A 90 12.07 -32.31 29.78
N LEU A 91 12.24 -31.00 29.61
CA LEU A 91 11.70 -30.27 28.47
C LEU A 91 12.83 -30.05 27.47
N ALA A 92 12.73 -30.68 26.30
CA ALA A 92 13.72 -30.56 25.24
C ALA A 92 13.29 -29.50 24.23
N LYS A 93 14.16 -28.52 23.95
CA LYS A 93 13.94 -27.48 22.94
C LYS A 93 15.09 -27.45 21.95
N MET A 94 14.77 -27.55 20.66
CA MET A 94 15.72 -27.33 19.57
C MET A 94 15.63 -25.86 19.13
N CYS A 95 16.76 -25.16 19.15
CA CYS A 95 16.87 -23.77 18.73
C CYS A 95 17.92 -23.65 17.61
N SER A 96 17.58 -22.92 16.56
CA SER A 96 18.58 -22.39 15.62
C SER A 96 19.40 -21.27 16.28
N SER A 97 20.60 -21.01 15.76
CA SER A 97 21.54 -20.00 16.28
C SER A 97 20.92 -18.59 16.38
N PRO A 98 21.32 -17.75 17.36
CA PRO A 98 20.86 -16.35 17.52
C PRO A 98 21.09 -15.46 16.29
N ASN A 99 21.99 -15.83 15.38
CA ASN A 99 22.23 -15.07 14.16
C ASN A 99 21.03 -15.08 13.20
N GLU A 100 20.17 -16.11 13.25
CA GLU A 100 18.94 -16.12 12.44
C GLU A 100 17.94 -15.07 12.92
N ASP A 101 17.83 -14.86 14.24
CA ASP A 101 16.93 -13.87 14.84
C ASP A 101 17.35 -12.44 14.46
N LEU A 102 18.64 -12.12 14.53
CA LEU A 102 19.16 -10.79 14.11
C LEU A 102 18.90 -10.49 12.64
N HIS A 103 19.07 -11.48 11.77
CA HIS A 103 18.78 -11.33 10.34
C HIS A 103 17.28 -11.17 10.07
N LEU A 104 16.43 -11.93 10.76
CA LEU A 104 14.97 -11.81 10.69
C LEU A 104 14.49 -10.44 11.18
N ILE A 105 15.00 -9.96 12.31
CA ILE A 105 14.70 -8.62 12.85
C ILE A 105 15.10 -7.54 11.83
N GLY A 106 16.28 -7.68 11.21
CA GLY A 106 16.74 -6.77 10.15
C GLY A 106 15.79 -6.76 8.94
N LYS A 107 15.31 -7.92 8.51
CA LYS A 107 14.32 -8.05 7.41
C LYS A 107 12.97 -7.44 7.76
N VAL A 108 12.47 -7.67 8.97
CA VAL A 108 11.22 -7.08 9.45
C VAL A 108 11.35 -5.55 9.45
N LYS A 109 12.43 -5.01 10.00
CA LYS A 109 12.67 -3.56 10.01
C LYS A 109 12.72 -2.99 8.59
N ALA A 110 13.52 -3.57 7.71
CA ALA A 110 13.65 -3.09 6.32
C ALA A 110 12.32 -3.14 5.56
N THR A 111 11.49 -4.16 5.82
CA THR A 111 10.17 -4.28 5.18
C THR A 111 9.22 -3.21 5.70
N THR A 112 9.21 -2.95 7.01
CA THR A 112 8.39 -1.89 7.63
C THR A 112 8.80 -0.50 7.12
N ASP A 113 10.11 -0.20 7.11
CA ASP A 113 10.63 1.08 6.63
C ASP A 113 10.22 1.32 5.17
N ARG A 114 10.42 0.31 4.31
CA ARG A 114 10.01 0.37 2.90
C ARG A 114 8.50 0.60 2.74
N MET A 115 7.67 -0.04 3.57
CA MET A 115 6.21 0.17 3.53
C MET A 115 5.85 1.60 3.93
N ALA A 116 6.47 2.14 4.98
CA ALA A 116 6.22 3.51 5.42
C ALA A 116 6.55 4.52 4.31
N ASP A 117 7.72 4.37 3.68
CA ASP A 117 8.16 5.23 2.57
C ASP A 117 7.21 5.13 1.37
N THR A 118 6.80 3.92 1.01
CA THR A 118 5.88 3.68 -0.12
C THR A 118 4.50 4.27 0.16
N MET A 119 3.98 4.14 1.39
CA MET A 119 2.69 4.70 1.78
C MET A 119 2.71 6.23 1.78
N ALA A 120 3.80 6.84 2.28
CA ALA A 120 3.97 8.29 2.24
C ALA A 120 3.98 8.80 0.79
N LEU A 121 4.78 8.17 -0.08
CA LEU A 121 4.86 8.53 -1.49
C LEU A 121 3.51 8.38 -2.21
N ASN A 122 2.78 7.28 -1.97
CA ASN A 122 1.47 7.07 -2.57
C ASN A 122 0.45 8.11 -2.09
N LEU A 123 0.47 8.47 -0.80
CA LEU A 123 -0.42 9.50 -0.25
C LEU A 123 -0.13 10.88 -0.86
N ASP A 124 1.15 11.22 -1.03
CA ASP A 124 1.57 12.46 -1.69
C ASP A 124 1.10 12.52 -3.14
N GLN A 125 1.20 11.41 -3.88
CA GLN A 125 0.69 11.32 -5.25
C GLN A 125 -0.84 11.53 -5.32
N VAL A 126 -1.60 10.86 -4.45
CA VAL A 126 -3.06 11.06 -4.36
C VAL A 126 -3.38 12.52 -4.06
N ASN A 127 -2.70 13.12 -3.09
CA ASN A 127 -2.93 14.51 -2.71
C ASN A 127 -2.60 15.48 -3.86
N ALA A 128 -1.53 15.21 -4.63
CA ALA A 128 -1.17 16.00 -5.80
C ALA A 128 -2.26 15.97 -6.89
N VAL A 129 -2.82 14.80 -7.19
CA VAL A 129 -3.90 14.66 -8.17
C VAL A 129 -5.18 15.35 -7.69
N VAL A 130 -5.57 15.15 -6.43
CA VAL A 130 -6.75 15.82 -5.83
C VAL A 130 -6.59 17.34 -5.85
N THR A 131 -5.42 17.85 -5.48
CA THR A 131 -5.12 19.29 -5.48
C THR A 131 -5.19 19.86 -6.91
N ARG A 132 -4.64 19.14 -7.90
CA ARG A 132 -4.73 19.51 -9.32
C ARG A 132 -6.19 19.61 -9.78
N MET A 133 -6.99 18.56 -9.58
CA MET A 133 -8.41 18.54 -9.96
C MET A 133 -9.20 19.67 -9.29
N LYS A 134 -8.95 19.91 -8.00
CA LYS A 134 -9.58 21.02 -7.26
C LYS A 134 -9.23 22.38 -7.87
N GLY A 135 -7.97 22.57 -8.29
CA GLY A 135 -7.53 23.77 -8.97
C GLY A 135 -8.25 23.99 -10.31
N GLU A 136 -8.27 22.97 -11.16
CA GLU A 136 -8.95 23.00 -12.46
C GLU A 136 -10.45 23.30 -12.33
N LEU A 137 -11.13 22.65 -11.37
CA LEU A 137 -12.55 22.87 -11.11
C LEU A 137 -12.85 24.30 -10.59
N ASN A 138 -11.98 24.84 -9.74
CA ASN A 138 -12.15 26.20 -9.23
C ASN A 138 -11.97 27.25 -10.33
N ASN A 139 -11.05 27.01 -11.28
CA ASN A 139 -10.82 27.93 -12.40
C ASN A 139 -12.00 27.91 -13.36
N THR A 140 -12.46 26.72 -13.76
CA THR A 140 -13.65 26.59 -14.63
C THR A 140 -14.91 27.20 -14.01
N TRP A 141 -15.10 27.06 -12.70
CA TRP A 141 -16.21 27.73 -12.01
C TRP A 141 -16.11 29.25 -12.04
N LYS A 142 -14.90 29.82 -11.93
CA LYS A 142 -14.69 31.27 -12.07
C LYS A 142 -15.02 31.74 -13.48
N ASP A 143 -14.56 31.02 -14.51
CA ASP A 143 -14.80 31.36 -15.91
C ASP A 143 -16.30 31.35 -16.21
N LEU A 144 -17.03 30.32 -15.76
CA LEU A 144 -18.49 30.24 -15.89
C LEU A 144 -19.19 31.40 -15.20
N LYS A 145 -18.73 31.79 -14.00
CA LYS A 145 -19.30 32.92 -13.27
C LYS A 145 -19.11 34.23 -14.03
N THR A 146 -17.91 34.48 -14.54
CA THR A 146 -17.61 35.67 -15.36
C THR A 146 -18.49 35.69 -16.61
N LEU A 147 -18.65 34.56 -17.30
CA LEU A 147 -19.54 34.46 -18.46
C LEU A 147 -20.98 34.85 -18.12
N VAL A 148 -21.53 34.32 -17.03
CA VAL A 148 -22.90 34.62 -16.61
C VAL A 148 -23.05 36.11 -16.31
N ASP A 149 -22.07 36.72 -15.65
CA ASP A 149 -22.06 38.15 -15.35
C ASP A 149 -22.02 39.00 -16.64
N ASP A 150 -21.21 38.61 -17.63
CA ASP A 150 -21.13 39.27 -18.94
C ASP A 150 -22.47 39.18 -19.70
N VAL A 151 -23.07 37.98 -19.79
CA VAL A 151 -24.38 37.79 -20.44
C VAL A 151 -25.46 38.63 -19.74
N LEU A 152 -25.46 38.70 -18.41
CA LEU A 152 -26.40 39.52 -17.65
C LEU A 152 -26.20 41.02 -17.87
N LYS A 153 -24.95 41.46 -18.07
CA LYS A 153 -24.64 42.85 -18.40
C LYS A 153 -25.18 43.21 -19.79
N ASP A 154 -24.94 42.36 -20.77
CA ASP A 154 -25.40 42.57 -22.13
C ASP A 154 -26.93 42.54 -22.26
N LEU A 155 -27.59 41.65 -21.52
CA LEU A 155 -29.05 41.61 -21.45
C LEU A 155 -29.61 42.90 -20.86
N ARG A 156 -28.96 43.48 -19.83
CA ARG A 156 -29.36 44.77 -19.25
C ARG A 156 -29.16 45.91 -20.24
N HIS A 157 -28.04 45.94 -20.95
CA HIS A 157 -27.78 46.95 -21.96
C HIS A 157 -28.79 46.86 -23.12
N SER A 158 -29.06 45.65 -23.60
CA SER A 158 -30.08 45.41 -24.64
C SER A 158 -31.47 45.85 -24.20
N LYS A 159 -31.83 45.62 -22.93
CA LYS A 159 -33.08 46.11 -22.35
C LYS A 159 -33.15 47.65 -22.35
N GLN A 160 -32.08 48.34 -21.94
CA GLN A 160 -32.01 49.80 -21.96
C GLN A 160 -32.17 50.38 -23.37
N LEU A 161 -31.53 49.77 -24.37
CA LEU A 161 -31.68 50.15 -25.78
C LEU A 161 -33.12 50.01 -26.30
N ILE A 162 -33.89 49.05 -25.79
CA ILE A 162 -35.30 48.87 -26.14
C ILE A 162 -36.18 49.92 -25.44
N GLU A 163 -35.85 50.28 -24.19
CA GLU A 163 -36.61 51.24 -23.38
C GLU A 163 -36.34 52.70 -23.79
N ASP A 164 -35.13 53.02 -24.26
CA ASP A 164 -34.72 54.36 -24.73
C ASP A 164 -33.90 54.28 -26.05
N PRO A 165 -34.57 54.27 -27.22
CA PRO A 165 -33.91 54.14 -28.53
C PRO A 165 -33.03 55.33 -28.94
N SER A 166 -33.12 56.45 -28.22
CA SER A 166 -32.42 57.71 -28.51
C SER A 166 -30.90 57.60 -28.38
N GLN A 167 -30.39 56.55 -27.72
CA GLN A 167 -28.96 56.38 -27.43
C GLN A 167 -28.20 55.60 -28.53
N LEU A 168 -28.84 55.30 -29.65
CA LEU A 168 -28.25 54.49 -30.74
C LEU A 168 -27.10 55.17 -31.51
N GLU A 169 -26.95 56.49 -31.42
CA GLU A 169 -25.95 57.23 -32.22
C GLU A 169 -24.55 57.26 -31.61
N SER A 170 -24.35 56.74 -30.38
CA SER A 170 -23.12 56.99 -29.61
C SER A 170 -22.19 55.80 -29.41
N ASP A 171 -22.59 54.56 -29.68
CA ASP A 171 -21.91 53.40 -29.09
C ASP A 171 -21.03 52.60 -30.07
N SER A 172 -19.73 52.87 -30.02
CA SER A 172 -18.64 52.14 -30.66
C SER A 172 -18.09 50.97 -29.83
N GLY A 173 -18.75 50.57 -28.74
CA GLY A 173 -18.21 49.64 -27.73
C GLY A 173 -18.33 48.13 -28.02
N LEU A 174 -18.65 47.69 -29.24
CA LEU A 174 -18.93 46.28 -29.52
C LEU A 174 -17.99 45.71 -30.61
N GLU A 175 -16.70 45.62 -30.31
CA GLU A 175 -15.74 44.87 -31.13
C GLU A 175 -15.11 43.69 -30.37
N ASP A 176 -15.05 42.58 -31.11
CA ASP A 176 -14.15 41.43 -31.03
C ASP A 176 -14.16 40.51 -29.80
N ILE A 177 -14.86 39.37 -29.97
CA ILE A 177 -14.53 38.11 -29.29
C ILE A 177 -14.15 37.09 -30.39
N LYS A 178 -12.84 36.81 -30.53
CA LYS A 178 -12.31 35.71 -31.35
C LYS A 178 -12.10 34.46 -30.48
N PRO A 179 -12.52 33.25 -30.92
CA PRO A 179 -12.17 32.01 -30.23
C PRO A 179 -10.79 31.51 -30.65
N SER A 180 -9.97 31.09 -29.68
CA SER A 180 -8.64 30.51 -29.86
C SER A 180 -8.66 29.06 -29.40
N VAL A 181 -8.32 28.14 -30.30
CA VAL A 181 -8.31 26.68 -30.09
C VAL A 181 -6.87 26.20 -29.90
N ALA A 182 -6.60 25.43 -28.85
CA ALA A 182 -5.39 24.62 -28.71
C ALA A 182 -5.73 23.26 -28.08
N GLY A 183 -5.42 22.18 -28.79
CA GLY A 183 -5.63 20.79 -28.37
C GLY A 183 -4.40 20.16 -27.71
N THR A 184 -4.62 19.10 -26.93
CA THR A 184 -3.55 18.29 -26.31
C THR A 184 -3.86 16.80 -26.43
N GLN A 185 -2.86 16.04 -26.87
CA GLN A 185 -2.87 14.58 -27.10
C GLN A 185 -2.74 13.76 -25.79
N ARG A 186 -3.35 12.56 -25.77
CA ARG A 186 -3.19 11.50 -24.75
C ARG A 186 -2.09 10.48 -25.15
N PRO A 187 -1.51 9.74 -24.19
CA PRO A 187 -1.16 8.33 -24.41
C PRO A 187 -1.83 7.36 -23.42
N LYS A 188 -2.01 6.10 -23.87
CA LYS A 188 -2.69 4.96 -23.23
C LYS A 188 -1.76 4.15 -22.32
N LEU A 189 -2.31 3.55 -21.26
CA LEU A 189 -1.69 2.52 -20.42
C LEU A 189 -2.34 1.13 -20.67
N HIS A 190 -1.54 0.06 -20.70
CA HIS A 190 -1.98 -1.32 -20.85
C HIS A 190 -2.04 -2.05 -19.49
N SER A 191 -3.05 -2.91 -19.33
CA SER A 191 -3.33 -3.78 -18.18
C SER A 191 -2.93 -5.24 -18.49
N SER A 192 -2.52 -6.01 -17.47
CA SER A 192 -2.73 -7.47 -17.46
C SER A 192 -2.65 -8.10 -16.05
N ASN A 193 -3.59 -9.01 -15.79
CA ASN A 193 -3.79 -9.88 -14.62
C ASN A 193 -2.81 -11.07 -14.57
N ASN A 194 -2.71 -11.76 -13.41
CA ASN A 194 -3.15 -13.17 -13.29
C ASN A 194 -3.04 -13.82 -11.88
N HIS A 195 -3.79 -14.92 -11.76
CA HIS A 195 -4.30 -15.66 -10.60
C HIS A 195 -3.37 -16.69 -9.93
N ARG A 196 -3.60 -16.84 -8.60
CA ARG A 196 -3.80 -18.03 -7.72
C ARG A 196 -3.01 -19.34 -7.94
N LEU A 197 -2.66 -20.00 -6.83
CA LEU A 197 -3.12 -21.35 -6.41
C LEU A 197 -2.47 -21.76 -5.07
N ASP A 198 -3.29 -22.12 -4.06
CA ASP A 198 -2.87 -22.73 -2.79
C ASP A 198 -3.05 -24.26 -2.82
N PRO A 199 -2.18 -25.07 -2.18
CA PRO A 199 -2.38 -26.50 -2.00
C PRO A 199 -2.94 -26.88 -0.61
N PRO A 200 -3.49 -28.10 -0.46
CA PRO A 200 -4.44 -28.42 0.60
C PRO A 200 -3.82 -29.03 1.87
N SER A 201 -4.40 -28.64 3.00
CA SER A 201 -4.14 -29.07 4.37
C SER A 201 -4.83 -30.40 4.71
N GLY A 202 -4.10 -31.38 5.25
CA GLY A 202 -4.72 -32.60 5.78
C GLY A 202 -3.93 -33.41 6.82
N TYR A 203 -2.68 -33.04 7.15
CA TYR A 203 -1.83 -33.81 8.08
C TYR A 203 -1.42 -33.03 9.35
N GLU A 204 -1.89 -31.79 9.49
CA GLU A 204 -1.56 -30.88 10.60
C GLU A 204 -2.50 -31.05 11.82
N ASP A 205 -3.73 -31.51 11.62
CA ASP A 205 -4.74 -31.47 12.68
C ASP A 205 -4.58 -32.58 13.74
N ILE A 206 -4.04 -33.74 13.37
CA ILE A 206 -3.82 -34.85 14.31
C ILE A 206 -2.66 -34.55 15.25
N ARG A 207 -1.60 -33.87 14.78
CA ARG A 207 -0.46 -33.46 15.63
C ARG A 207 -0.83 -32.31 16.57
N LYS A 208 -1.71 -31.41 16.15
CA LYS A 208 -2.16 -30.27 16.97
C LYS A 208 -2.96 -30.71 18.19
N GLU A 209 -3.74 -31.78 18.08
CA GLU A 209 -4.57 -32.27 19.18
C GLU A 209 -3.73 -32.98 20.25
N GLU A 210 -2.75 -33.78 19.83
CA GLU A 210 -1.83 -34.48 20.74
C GLU A 210 -0.89 -33.51 21.46
N ILE A 211 -0.42 -32.46 20.78
CA ILE A 211 0.36 -31.36 21.39
C ILE A 211 -0.49 -30.55 22.37
N ARG A 212 -1.77 -30.29 22.05
CA ARG A 212 -2.68 -29.54 22.94
C ARG A 212 -2.95 -30.30 24.24
N TYR A 213 -3.18 -31.61 24.15
CA TYR A 213 -3.39 -32.48 25.30
C TYR A 213 -2.16 -32.51 26.24
N LEU A 214 -0.95 -32.48 25.69
CA LEU A 214 0.29 -32.41 26.47
C LEU A 214 0.50 -31.02 27.09
N CYS A 215 0.21 -29.94 26.35
CA CYS A 215 0.31 -28.56 26.85
C CYS A 215 -0.69 -28.23 27.98
N GLU A 216 -1.88 -28.81 27.98
CA GLU A 216 -2.88 -28.60 29.06
C GLU A 216 -2.44 -29.17 30.42
N LYS A 217 -1.59 -30.20 30.43
CA LYS A 217 -1.12 -30.87 31.65
C LYS A 217 0.11 -30.20 32.28
N ASP A 218 0.90 -29.48 31.49
CA ASP A 218 2.19 -28.90 31.93
C ASP A 218 2.08 -27.44 32.44
N GLY A 219 0.85 -26.90 32.55
CA GLY A 219 0.59 -25.57 33.09
C GLY A 219 0.80 -24.43 32.09
N SER A 220 0.15 -23.29 32.34
CA SER A 220 0.24 -22.09 31.51
C SER A 220 1.66 -21.49 31.58
N GLY A 221 2.49 -21.77 30.57
CA GLY A 221 3.85 -21.22 30.44
C GLY A 221 4.62 -21.67 29.20
N LEU A 222 4.09 -22.62 28.41
CA LEU A 222 4.77 -23.15 27.21
C LEU A 222 4.67 -22.24 25.97
N THR A 223 3.61 -21.44 25.85
CA THR A 223 3.48 -20.47 24.73
C THR A 223 4.55 -19.38 24.78
N ASP A 224 5.00 -18.99 25.96
CA ASP A 224 6.07 -18.00 26.16
C ASP A 224 7.47 -18.60 25.94
N GLN A 225 7.55 -19.91 25.66
CA GLN A 225 8.79 -20.65 25.48
C GLN A 225 9.01 -21.16 24.06
N GLN A 226 8.20 -20.77 23.06
CA GLN A 226 8.53 -21.04 21.64
C GLN A 226 9.75 -20.21 21.19
N PRO A 227 10.60 -20.71 20.26
CA PRO A 227 11.74 -19.93 19.77
C PRO A 227 11.25 -18.63 19.10
N PRO A 228 11.82 -17.46 19.45
CA PRO A 228 11.49 -16.17 18.83
C PRO A 228 11.47 -16.22 17.29
N VAL A 229 12.37 -17.02 16.70
CA VAL A 229 12.50 -17.30 15.25
C VAL A 229 11.16 -17.62 14.58
N THR A 230 10.30 -18.45 15.21
CA THR A 230 9.04 -18.88 14.59
C THR A 230 8.00 -17.77 14.52
N LEU A 231 7.93 -16.94 15.58
CA LEU A 231 7.08 -15.76 15.63
C LEU A 231 7.60 -14.66 14.69
N LEU A 232 8.92 -14.43 14.67
CA LEU A 232 9.55 -13.46 13.78
C LEU A 232 9.34 -13.82 12.32
N LYS A 233 9.51 -15.08 11.94
CA LYS A 233 9.27 -15.55 10.56
C LYS A 233 7.80 -15.35 10.15
N ARG A 234 6.86 -15.76 11.00
CA ARG A 234 5.42 -15.55 10.75
C ARG A 234 5.06 -14.06 10.66
N THR A 235 5.74 -13.23 11.42
CA THR A 235 5.56 -11.77 11.39
C THR A 235 6.08 -11.19 10.08
N GLN A 236 7.25 -11.62 9.62
CA GLN A 236 7.80 -11.23 8.32
C GLN A 236 6.86 -11.62 7.17
N GLU A 237 6.39 -12.87 7.14
CA GLU A 237 5.47 -13.35 6.08
C GLU A 237 4.18 -12.52 6.02
N LYS A 238 3.54 -12.29 7.18
CA LYS A 238 2.35 -11.43 7.25
C LYS A 238 2.61 -9.99 6.80
N LEU A 239 3.79 -9.46 7.10
CA LEU A 239 4.16 -8.10 6.72
C LEU A 239 4.38 -7.98 5.21
N GLU A 240 4.98 -8.99 4.58
CA GLU A 240 5.13 -9.05 3.12
C GLU A 240 3.77 -9.15 2.41
N ASP A 241 2.85 -9.96 2.93
CA ASP A 241 1.49 -10.06 2.39
C ASP A 241 0.70 -8.76 2.55
N LEU A 242 0.85 -8.09 3.71
CA LEU A 242 0.27 -6.78 3.93
C LEU A 242 0.84 -5.73 2.96
N ALA A 243 2.14 -5.75 2.70
CA ALA A 243 2.78 -4.86 1.74
C ALA A 243 2.20 -5.04 0.32
N LYS A 244 2.05 -6.29 -0.15
CA LYS A 244 1.44 -6.60 -1.45
C LYS A 244 -0.03 -6.17 -1.52
N THR A 245 -0.77 -6.38 -0.44
CA THR A 245 -2.18 -5.99 -0.35
C THR A 245 -2.34 -4.47 -0.43
N ALA A 246 -1.48 -3.73 0.28
CA ALA A 246 -1.47 -2.27 0.24
C ALA A 246 -1.14 -1.75 -1.17
N ASP A 247 -0.12 -2.31 -1.82
CA ASP A 247 0.29 -1.94 -3.18
C ASP A 247 -0.83 -2.14 -4.22
N THR A 248 -1.52 -3.29 -4.12
CA THR A 248 -2.70 -3.59 -4.96
C THR A 248 -3.84 -2.60 -4.68
N GLY A 249 -4.08 -2.26 -3.41
CA GLY A 249 -5.09 -1.30 -2.99
C GLY A 249 -4.83 0.11 -3.56
N PHE A 250 -3.60 0.61 -3.43
CA PHE A 250 -3.22 1.91 -3.99
C PHE A 250 -3.29 1.92 -5.51
N SER A 251 -2.85 0.85 -6.19
CA SER A 251 -2.99 0.71 -7.64
C SER A 251 -4.46 0.84 -8.09
N SER A 252 -5.39 0.21 -7.37
CA SER A 252 -6.82 0.33 -7.65
C SER A 252 -7.35 1.76 -7.43
N VAL A 253 -6.86 2.46 -6.41
CA VAL A 253 -7.21 3.87 -6.15
C VAL A 253 -6.71 4.75 -7.29
N PHE A 254 -5.47 4.57 -7.74
CA PHE A 254 -4.92 5.34 -8.85
C PHE A 254 -5.71 5.15 -10.15
N VAL A 255 -6.06 3.92 -10.51
CA VAL A 255 -6.92 3.64 -11.68
C VAL A 255 -8.27 4.33 -11.57
N SER A 256 -8.89 4.30 -10.38
CA SER A 256 -10.17 4.96 -10.14
C SER A 256 -10.04 6.48 -10.22
N LEU A 257 -8.95 7.03 -9.70
CA LEU A 257 -8.68 8.47 -9.71
C LEU A 257 -8.40 8.99 -11.12
N GLU A 258 -7.67 8.22 -11.93
CA GLU A 258 -7.48 8.52 -13.36
C GLU A 258 -8.82 8.51 -14.09
N ALA A 259 -9.69 7.53 -13.84
CA ALA A 259 -11.02 7.50 -14.46
C ALA A 259 -11.86 8.73 -14.10
N VAL A 260 -11.85 9.15 -12.84
CA VAL A 260 -12.54 10.37 -12.38
C VAL A 260 -11.93 11.62 -13.01
N GLU A 261 -10.61 11.71 -13.11
CA GLU A 261 -9.93 12.84 -13.77
C GLU A 261 -10.30 12.92 -15.26
N MET A 262 -10.39 11.78 -15.93
CA MET A 262 -10.79 11.70 -17.33
C MET A 262 -12.25 12.13 -17.53
N GLU A 263 -13.17 11.65 -16.69
CA GLU A 263 -14.58 12.05 -16.72
C GLU A 263 -14.74 13.56 -16.46
N ALA A 264 -13.99 14.10 -15.49
CA ALA A 264 -14.01 15.53 -15.19
C ALA A 264 -13.56 16.35 -16.41
N LYS A 265 -12.49 15.94 -17.10
CA LYS A 265 -12.00 16.60 -18.32
C LYS A 265 -13.04 16.57 -19.45
N GLU A 266 -13.69 15.43 -19.67
CA GLU A 266 -14.73 15.31 -20.69
C GLU A 266 -15.94 16.22 -20.38
N ARG A 267 -16.36 16.29 -19.11
CA ARG A 267 -17.43 17.22 -18.69
C ARG A 267 -17.03 18.69 -18.84
N MET A 268 -15.79 19.04 -18.50
CA MET A 268 -15.28 20.40 -18.67
C MET A 268 -15.27 20.80 -20.15
N GLN A 269 -14.80 19.91 -21.04
CA GLN A 269 -14.81 20.17 -22.47
C GLN A 269 -16.24 20.39 -23.02
N TYR A 270 -17.19 19.54 -22.60
CA TYR A 270 -18.59 19.72 -22.96
C TYR A 270 -19.15 21.08 -22.51
N GLN A 271 -18.80 21.54 -21.31
CA GLN A 271 -19.21 22.86 -20.83
C GLN A 271 -18.61 23.99 -21.66
N THR A 272 -17.33 23.91 -22.04
CA THR A 272 -16.67 24.90 -22.90
C THR A 272 -17.35 24.98 -24.27
N GLU A 273 -17.66 23.84 -24.91
CA GLU A 273 -18.36 23.81 -26.19
C GLU A 273 -19.77 24.43 -26.09
N ASN A 274 -20.47 24.17 -24.99
CA ASN A 274 -21.79 24.74 -24.73
C ASN A 274 -21.72 26.25 -24.45
N GLU A 275 -20.71 26.71 -23.72
CA GLU A 275 -20.42 28.14 -23.54
C GLU A 275 -20.22 28.84 -24.89
N GLU A 276 -19.39 28.29 -25.77
CA GLU A 276 -19.19 28.87 -27.11
C GLU A 276 -20.50 28.92 -27.90
N LYS A 277 -21.33 27.88 -27.79
CA LYS A 277 -22.63 27.85 -28.43
C LYS A 277 -23.55 28.96 -27.90
N ILE A 278 -23.62 29.14 -26.58
CA ILE A 278 -24.41 30.20 -25.96
C ILE A 278 -23.91 31.58 -26.41
N LYS A 279 -22.59 31.81 -26.41
CA LYS A 279 -21.97 33.05 -26.92
C LYS A 279 -22.37 33.34 -28.36
N ARG A 280 -22.29 32.33 -29.24
CA ARG A 280 -22.69 32.46 -30.66
C ARG A 280 -24.17 32.80 -30.82
N GLU A 281 -25.06 32.08 -30.15
CA GLU A 281 -26.50 32.33 -30.21
C GLU A 281 -26.86 33.73 -29.70
N PHE A 282 -26.20 34.15 -28.62
CA PHE A 282 -26.41 35.47 -28.04
C PHE A 282 -25.91 36.59 -28.97
N GLY A 283 -24.73 36.44 -29.58
CA GLY A 283 -24.23 37.38 -30.59
C GLY A 283 -25.15 37.47 -31.81
N ASN A 284 -25.67 36.33 -32.28
CA ASN A 284 -26.66 36.30 -33.36
C ASN A 284 -27.95 37.06 -32.99
N LEU A 285 -28.40 36.92 -31.74
CA LEU A 285 -29.58 37.63 -31.24
C LEU A 285 -29.34 39.14 -31.16
N GLN A 286 -28.19 39.58 -30.62
CA GLN A 286 -27.81 40.99 -30.57
C GLN A 286 -27.78 41.61 -31.98
N GLU A 287 -27.17 40.92 -32.94
CA GLU A 287 -27.10 41.37 -34.34
C GLU A 287 -28.50 41.44 -34.98
N ALA A 288 -29.38 40.48 -34.69
CA ALA A 288 -30.76 40.51 -35.17
C ALA A 288 -31.54 41.71 -34.59
N ILE A 289 -31.37 42.02 -33.30
CA ILE A 289 -31.98 43.18 -32.65
C ILE A 289 -31.46 44.48 -33.28
N LYS A 290 -30.13 44.63 -33.46
CA LYS A 290 -29.53 45.79 -34.13
C LYS A 290 -30.10 46.00 -35.53
N ARG A 291 -30.23 44.94 -36.33
CA ARG A 291 -30.83 45.01 -37.68
C ARG A 291 -32.30 45.46 -37.65
N LEU A 292 -33.07 44.99 -36.67
CA LEU A 292 -34.48 45.40 -36.51
C LEU A 292 -34.60 46.88 -36.12
N LEU A 293 -33.80 47.33 -35.15
CA LEU A 293 -33.78 48.73 -34.72
C LEU A 293 -33.33 49.66 -35.86
N ASN A 294 -32.30 49.29 -36.61
CA ASN A 294 -31.84 50.03 -37.79
C ASN A 294 -32.90 50.11 -38.90
N LYS A 295 -33.70 49.05 -39.10
CA LYS A 295 -34.83 49.07 -40.04
C LYS A 295 -35.96 49.97 -39.55
N ALA A 296 -36.26 49.96 -38.26
CA ALA A 296 -37.27 50.84 -37.67
C ALA A 296 -36.87 52.32 -37.81
N HIS A 297 -35.60 52.65 -37.57
CA HIS A 297 -35.05 54.00 -37.78
C HIS A 297 -35.11 54.43 -39.25
N ARG A 298 -34.74 53.57 -40.21
CA ARG A 298 -34.83 53.90 -41.65
C ARG A 298 -36.28 53.94 -42.17
N GLY A 299 -37.19 53.18 -41.58
CA GLY A 299 -38.62 53.14 -41.92
C GLY A 299 -39.43 54.36 -41.44
N GLN A 300 -38.90 55.11 -40.48
CA GLN A 300 -39.48 56.37 -40.02
C GLN A 300 -39.35 57.53 -41.03
N SER A 301 -38.75 57.31 -42.21
CA SER A 301 -38.92 58.20 -43.36
C SER A 301 -40.30 58.10 -44.02
N GLY A 302 -41.26 57.29 -43.52
CA GLY A 302 -42.61 57.36 -44.08
C GLY A 302 -43.76 56.52 -43.52
N ARG A 303 -43.59 55.59 -42.56
CA ARG A 303 -44.75 54.90 -41.95
C ARG A 303 -44.46 54.33 -40.56
N GLU A 304 -45.36 54.65 -39.63
CA GLU A 304 -45.39 54.18 -38.24
C GLU A 304 -45.45 52.63 -38.18
N VAL A 305 -44.38 51.99 -37.71
CA VAL A 305 -44.36 50.54 -37.46
C VAL A 305 -44.90 50.30 -36.06
N LYS A 306 -46.03 49.60 -35.94
CA LYS A 306 -46.66 49.30 -34.65
C LYS A 306 -45.89 48.17 -33.94
N MET A 307 -45.63 48.36 -32.66
CA MET A 307 -44.98 47.39 -31.75
C MET A 307 -45.57 45.97 -31.81
N SER A 308 -46.85 45.83 -32.18
CA SER A 308 -47.53 44.54 -32.38
C SER A 308 -46.94 43.67 -33.51
N ASP A 309 -46.33 44.28 -34.52
CA ASP A 309 -45.75 43.57 -35.66
C ASP A 309 -44.35 43.03 -35.31
N LEU A 310 -43.64 43.70 -34.41
CA LEU A 310 -42.36 43.26 -33.86
C LEU A 310 -42.54 41.98 -33.01
N THR A 311 -43.59 41.93 -32.18
CA THR A 311 -43.90 40.78 -31.33
C THR A 311 -44.27 39.54 -32.15
N LYS A 312 -44.97 39.71 -33.29
CA LYS A 312 -45.30 38.62 -34.21
C LYS A 312 -44.09 38.06 -34.95
N ALA A 313 -43.17 38.92 -35.40
CA ALA A 313 -41.96 38.48 -36.11
C ALA A 313 -41.01 37.65 -35.23
N ILE A 314 -40.92 37.97 -33.93
CA ILE A 314 -40.11 37.23 -32.97
C ILE A 314 -40.73 35.86 -32.65
N LEU A 315 -42.07 35.76 -32.59
CA LEU A 315 -42.75 34.48 -32.35
C LEU A 315 -42.69 33.51 -33.54
N VAL A 316 -42.69 34.00 -34.77
CA VAL A 316 -42.69 33.15 -35.99
C VAL A 316 -41.33 32.46 -36.22
N ARG A 317 -40.22 33.01 -35.73
CA ARG A 317 -38.89 32.39 -35.83
C ARG A 317 -38.59 31.34 -34.76
N ARG A 318 -39.51 31.11 -33.82
CA ARG A 318 -39.37 30.14 -32.71
C ARG A 318 -40.02 28.77 -32.98
N LYS A 319 -40.44 28.49 -34.22
CA LYS A 319 -40.88 27.16 -34.67
C LYS A 319 -39.85 26.54 -35.60
#